data_AF-A0A2V9D871-F1
#
_entry.id   AF-A0A2V9D871-F1
#
_cell.length_a   1.000
_cell.length_b   1.000
_cell.length_c   1.000
_cell.angle_alpha   90.00
_cell.angle_beta   90.00
_cell.angle_gamma   90.00
#
_symmetry.space_group_name_H-M   'P 1'
#
loop_
_entity.id
_entity.type
_entity.pdbx_description
1 polymer ?
#
loop_
_entity_poly.entity_id
_entity_poly.type
_entity_poly.pdbx_seq_one_letter_code
_entity_poly.pdbx_strand_id
1 'polypeptide(L)'
;MKRRLRPSGWQGLLGASLLLFPLIAQAQQEAARFQQDPVEQVAARLVGALAILGIAVVIVSLLKYRGVAVGSASWVLLIAGAVALPLLVTGVGTILVFERAERVEFCASCHLTMKPFIDDMENPRSSSLAALHYTNRYIPDNQCYECHTSYGLFGTLQAKKEGLNDVYRYYTRTFHLPIRLRHPYPNDDCLKCHAGSAKWTEDHQDYKDALFSGEATCMQCHADSHPAHNLAQRLGR
;
A
#
# COMPACT_ATOMS: atom_id res chain seq x y z
N MET A 1 9.61 -59.65 -22.33
CA MET A 1 9.86 -58.66 -21.27
C MET A 1 10.03 -57.27 -21.93
N LYS A 2 8.95 -56.49 -22.11
CA LYS A 2 8.99 -55.15 -22.74
C LYS A 2 8.96 -54.07 -21.65
N ARG A 3 10.06 -53.32 -21.51
CA ARG A 3 10.20 -52.17 -20.59
C ARG A 3 9.28 -51.03 -21.09
N ARG A 4 8.23 -50.70 -20.35
CA ARG A 4 7.43 -49.48 -20.57
C ARG A 4 8.24 -48.28 -20.10
N LEU A 5 8.57 -47.37 -21.02
CA LEU A 5 9.09 -46.04 -20.74
C LEU A 5 7.97 -45.19 -20.12
N ARG A 6 8.21 -44.62 -18.94
CA ARG A 6 7.34 -43.63 -18.31
C ARG A 6 7.46 -42.29 -19.06
N PRO A 7 6.35 -41.61 -19.41
CA PRO A 7 6.41 -40.28 -19.98
C PRO A 7 6.95 -39.28 -18.93
N SER A 8 7.82 -38.38 -19.40
CA SER A 8 8.51 -37.36 -18.62
C SER A 8 7.54 -36.28 -18.12
N GLY A 9 7.54 -36.02 -16.82
CA GLY A 9 6.69 -35.01 -16.15
C GLY A 9 7.00 -33.54 -16.49
N TRP A 10 7.66 -33.27 -17.63
CA TRP A 10 8.00 -31.91 -18.09
C TRP A 10 6.85 -31.22 -18.84
N GLN A 11 5.89 -31.98 -19.38
CA GLN A 11 4.76 -31.41 -20.12
C GLN A 11 3.74 -30.68 -19.21
N GLY A 12 3.71 -30.98 -17.91
CA GLY A 12 2.81 -30.31 -16.95
C GLY A 12 3.24 -28.90 -16.53
N LEU A 13 4.56 -28.61 -16.53
CA LEU A 13 5.09 -27.32 -16.07
C LEU A 13 4.96 -26.22 -17.13
N LEU A 14 5.03 -26.56 -18.43
CA LEU A 14 4.86 -25.59 -19.51
C LEU A 14 3.41 -25.10 -19.65
N GLY A 15 2.43 -25.96 -19.33
CA GLY A 15 1.00 -25.60 -19.38
C GLY A 15 0.57 -24.58 -18.30
N ALA A 16 1.16 -24.65 -17.11
CA ALA A 16 0.85 -23.72 -16.01
C ALA A 16 1.38 -22.29 -16.26
N SER A 17 2.54 -22.17 -16.91
CA SER A 17 3.17 -20.87 -17.23
C SER A 17 2.39 -20.06 -18.27
N LEU A 18 1.72 -20.73 -19.22
CA LEU A 18 0.90 -20.08 -20.26
C LEU A 18 -0.42 -19.53 -19.73
N LEU A 19 -0.99 -20.12 -18.66
CA LEU A 19 -2.25 -19.65 -18.07
C LEU A 19 -2.08 -18.40 -17.20
N LEU A 20 -0.88 -18.18 -16.64
CA LEU A 20 -0.57 -17.01 -15.80
C LEU A 20 -0.10 -15.80 -16.61
N PHE A 21 0.42 -16.02 -17.82
CA PHE A 21 0.91 -14.95 -18.70
C PHE A 21 -0.10 -13.81 -18.98
N PRO A 22 -1.39 -14.08 -19.31
CA PRO A 22 -2.35 -13.01 -19.54
C PRO A 22 -2.68 -12.22 -18.26
N LEU A 23 -2.72 -12.89 -17.10
CA LEU A 23 -2.92 -12.23 -15.79
C LEU A 23 -1.75 -11.32 -15.43
N ILE A 24 -0.52 -11.79 -15.66
CA ILE A 24 0.71 -11.00 -15.42
C ILE A 24 0.75 -9.80 -16.39
N ALA A 25 0.47 -10.00 -17.68
CA ALA A 25 0.48 -8.94 -18.66
C ALA A 25 -0.58 -7.86 -18.38
N GLN A 26 -1.77 -8.26 -17.94
CA GLN A 26 -2.85 -7.34 -17.59
C GLN A 26 -2.54 -6.57 -16.29
N ALA A 27 -1.99 -7.24 -15.27
CA ALA A 27 -1.51 -6.60 -14.06
C ALA A 27 -0.37 -5.60 -14.34
N GLN A 28 0.54 -5.92 -15.27
CA GLN A 28 1.61 -5.01 -15.69
C GLN A 28 1.10 -3.80 -16.47
N GLN A 29 0.05 -3.96 -17.29
CA GLN A 29 -0.57 -2.83 -18.00
C GLN A 29 -1.27 -1.85 -17.04
N GLU A 30 -1.90 -2.33 -15.98
CA GLU A 30 -2.48 -1.48 -14.94
C GLU A 30 -1.38 -0.78 -14.12
N ALA A 31 -0.32 -1.51 -13.74
CA ALA A 31 0.83 -0.95 -13.04
C ALA A 31 1.56 0.15 -13.85
N ALA A 32 1.60 0.05 -15.18
CA ALA A 32 2.22 1.04 -16.07
C ALA A 32 1.45 2.37 -16.14
N ARG A 33 0.19 2.42 -15.71
CA ARG A 33 -0.58 3.68 -15.62
C ARG A 33 -0.27 4.49 -14.37
N PHE A 34 0.40 3.90 -13.38
CA PHE A 34 0.91 4.64 -12.25
C PHE A 34 2.18 5.37 -12.67
N GLN A 35 2.28 6.69 -12.45
CA GLN A 35 3.53 7.41 -12.61
C GLN A 35 4.57 6.77 -11.67
N GLN A 36 5.47 5.96 -12.22
CA GLN A 36 6.54 5.34 -11.44
C GLN A 36 7.68 6.34 -11.35
N ASP A 37 8.15 6.61 -10.13
CA ASP A 37 9.42 7.28 -9.93
C ASP A 37 10.51 6.47 -10.67
N PRO A 38 11.34 7.10 -11.51
CA PRO A 38 12.41 6.41 -12.22
C PRO A 38 13.35 5.64 -11.27
N VAL A 39 13.56 6.12 -10.05
CA VAL A 39 14.36 5.45 -9.01
C VAL A 39 13.69 4.16 -8.56
N GLU A 40 12.38 4.20 -8.26
CA GLU A 40 11.62 3.00 -7.90
C GLU A 40 11.58 1.98 -9.03
N GLN A 41 11.46 2.45 -10.27
CA GLN A 41 11.44 1.56 -11.43
C GLN A 41 12.80 0.86 -11.63
N VAL A 42 13.91 1.57 -11.46
CA VAL A 42 15.25 0.99 -11.52
C VAL A 42 15.47 0.03 -10.36
N ALA A 43 15.09 0.41 -9.13
CA ALA A 43 15.19 -0.43 -7.95
C ALA A 43 14.39 -1.74 -8.12
N ALA A 44 13.13 -1.65 -8.57
CA ALA A 44 12.28 -2.81 -8.82
C ALA A 44 12.86 -3.73 -9.91
N ARG A 45 13.41 -3.16 -10.99
CA ARG A 45 14.08 -3.95 -12.05
C ARG A 45 15.34 -4.64 -11.55
N LEU A 46 16.17 -3.95 -10.76
CA LEU A 46 17.38 -4.51 -10.17
C LEU A 46 17.04 -5.64 -9.19
N VAL A 47 16.10 -5.43 -8.29
CA VAL A 47 15.63 -6.45 -7.34
C VAL A 47 15.03 -7.64 -8.09
N GLY A 48 14.19 -7.41 -9.10
CA GLY A 48 13.62 -8.46 -9.94
C GLY A 48 14.68 -9.26 -10.70
N ALA A 49 15.68 -8.58 -11.27
CA ALA A 49 16.79 -9.24 -11.96
C ALA A 49 17.66 -10.08 -11.02
N LEU A 50 17.96 -9.57 -9.82
CA LEU A 50 18.70 -10.31 -8.79
C LEU A 50 17.93 -11.53 -8.28
N ALA A 51 16.60 -11.40 -8.13
CA ALA A 51 15.74 -12.51 -7.75
C ALA A 51 15.75 -13.61 -8.84
N ILE A 52 15.58 -13.25 -10.11
CA ILE A 52 15.61 -14.20 -11.24
C ILE A 52 16.99 -14.86 -11.33
N LEU A 53 18.07 -14.08 -11.23
CA LEU A 53 19.44 -14.58 -11.27
C LEU A 53 19.68 -15.59 -10.14
N GLY A 54 19.30 -15.26 -8.91
CA GLY A 54 19.50 -16.16 -7.78
C GLY A 54 18.64 -17.42 -7.86
N ILE A 55 17.39 -17.33 -8.33
CA ILE A 55 16.55 -18.50 -8.61
C ILE A 55 17.20 -19.38 -9.68
N ALA A 56 17.71 -18.79 -10.77
CA ALA A 56 18.40 -19.53 -11.83
C ALA A 56 19.66 -20.23 -11.31
N VAL A 57 20.47 -19.56 -10.48
CA VAL A 57 21.66 -20.14 -9.84
C VAL A 57 21.29 -21.31 -8.94
N VAL A 58 20.25 -21.18 -8.13
CA VAL A 58 19.74 -22.27 -7.26
C VAL A 58 19.26 -23.45 -8.12
N ILE A 59 18.45 -23.22 -9.15
CA ILE A 59 17.93 -24.28 -10.03
C ILE A 59 19.08 -24.98 -10.76
N VAL A 60 20.02 -24.24 -11.36
CA VAL A 60 21.17 -24.82 -12.07
C VAL A 60 22.04 -25.63 -11.11
N SER A 61 22.27 -25.13 -9.89
CA SER A 61 23.03 -25.86 -8.88
C SER A 61 22.33 -27.16 -8.49
N LEU A 62 21.01 -27.13 -8.25
CA LEU A 62 20.23 -28.31 -7.92
C LEU A 62 20.18 -29.34 -9.06
N LEU A 63 20.17 -28.90 -10.32
CA LEU A 63 20.18 -29.78 -11.49
C LEU A 63 21.56 -30.38 -11.77
N LYS A 64 22.64 -29.60 -11.61
CA LYS A 64 24.01 -30.02 -11.93
C LYS A 64 24.62 -30.90 -10.84
N TYR A 65 24.34 -30.62 -9.57
CA TYR A 65 24.88 -31.36 -8.42
C TYR A 65 23.93 -32.43 -7.89
N ARG A 66 22.90 -32.76 -8.67
CA ARG A 66 21.90 -33.75 -8.33
C ARG A 66 22.53 -35.14 -8.21
N GLY A 67 22.47 -35.73 -7.02
CA GLY A 67 23.03 -37.07 -6.76
C GLY A 67 24.55 -37.11 -6.49
N VAL A 68 25.21 -35.95 -6.43
CA VAL A 68 26.62 -35.84 -6.01
C VAL A 68 26.66 -35.64 -4.49
N ALA A 69 27.52 -36.39 -3.80
CA ALA A 69 27.77 -36.19 -2.37
C ALA A 69 28.49 -34.86 -2.15
N VAL A 70 27.71 -33.79 -2.03
CA VAL A 70 28.20 -32.47 -1.62
C VAL A 70 28.32 -32.42 -0.09
N GLY A 71 29.42 -31.85 0.39
CA GLY A 71 29.67 -31.70 1.83
C GLY A 71 28.57 -30.88 2.52
N SER A 72 28.40 -31.06 3.83
CA SER A 72 27.40 -30.37 4.65
C SER A 72 27.45 -28.85 4.50
N ALA A 73 28.64 -28.27 4.36
CA ALA A 73 28.83 -26.82 4.14
C ALA A 73 28.17 -26.29 2.86
N SER A 74 28.21 -27.05 1.76
CA SER A 74 27.58 -26.64 0.49
C SER A 74 26.05 -26.66 0.56
N TRP A 75 25.48 -27.63 1.29
CA TRP A 75 24.04 -27.67 1.55
C TRP A 75 23.57 -26.52 2.43
N VAL A 76 24.33 -26.18 3.47
CA VAL A 76 24.02 -25.03 4.34
C VAL A 76 24.03 -23.72 3.54
N LEU A 77 25.03 -23.52 2.67
CA LEU A 77 25.09 -22.32 1.82
C LEU A 77 23.96 -22.27 0.78
N LEU A 78 23.57 -23.41 0.20
CA LEU A 78 22.44 -23.47 -0.73
C LEU A 78 21.11 -23.16 -0.04
N ILE A 79 20.87 -23.71 1.16
CA ILE A 79 19.66 -23.43 1.94
C ILE A 79 19.66 -21.97 2.40
N ALA A 80 20.79 -21.47 2.90
CA ALA A 80 20.93 -20.08 3.30
C ALA A 80 20.66 -19.14 2.11
N GLY A 81 21.21 -19.41 0.93
CA GLY A 81 20.93 -18.64 -0.28
C GLY A 81 19.48 -18.74 -0.75
N ALA A 82 18.90 -19.94 -0.74
CA ALA A 82 17.52 -20.19 -1.15
C ALA A 82 16.48 -19.58 -0.19
N VAL A 83 16.83 -19.30 1.06
CA VAL A 83 15.95 -18.66 2.05
C VAL A 83 16.25 -17.17 2.19
N ALA A 84 17.51 -16.78 2.35
CA ALA A 84 17.90 -15.39 2.58
C ALA A 84 17.59 -14.52 1.36
N LEU A 85 17.79 -15.02 0.14
CA LEU A 85 17.54 -14.22 -1.05
C LEU A 85 16.04 -13.91 -1.24
N PRO A 86 15.09 -14.87 -1.19
CA PRO A 86 13.67 -14.53 -1.22
C PRO A 86 13.26 -13.62 -0.06
N LEU A 87 13.77 -13.85 1.16
CA LEU A 87 13.44 -12.99 2.30
C LEU A 87 13.89 -11.55 2.09
N LEU A 88 15.11 -11.33 1.56
CA LEU A 88 15.60 -10.00 1.25
C LEU A 88 14.79 -9.33 0.13
N VAL A 89 14.54 -10.06 -0.95
CA VAL A 89 13.75 -9.57 -2.09
C VAL A 89 12.34 -9.20 -1.65
N THR A 90 11.67 -10.09 -0.90
CA THR A 90 10.33 -9.83 -0.39
C THR A 90 10.34 -8.70 0.63
N GLY A 91 11.29 -8.66 1.56
CA GLY A 91 11.39 -7.60 2.56
C GLY A 91 11.56 -6.21 1.92
N VAL A 92 12.51 -6.06 1.00
CA VAL A 92 12.71 -4.80 0.27
C VAL A 92 11.49 -4.45 -0.58
N GLY A 93 10.94 -5.42 -1.32
CA GLY A 93 9.75 -5.21 -2.13
C GLY A 93 8.53 -4.77 -1.30
N THR A 94 8.32 -5.37 -0.13
CA THR A 94 7.23 -5.00 0.78
C THR A 94 7.40 -3.57 1.28
N ILE A 95 8.62 -3.14 1.66
CA ILE A 95 8.87 -1.76 2.11
C ILE A 95 8.52 -0.76 1.01
N LEU A 96 8.99 -0.97 -0.21
CA LEU A 96 8.73 -0.07 -1.34
C LEU A 96 7.23 0.01 -1.68
N VAL A 97 6.54 -1.13 -1.67
CA VAL A 97 5.08 -1.16 -1.89
C VAL A 97 4.33 -0.46 -0.76
N PHE A 98 4.80 -0.62 0.48
CA PHE A 98 4.19 -0.02 1.65
C PHE A 98 4.29 1.51 1.60
N GLU A 99 5.44 2.05 1.26
CA GLU A 99 5.66 3.49 1.11
C GLU A 99 4.81 4.08 -0.03
N ARG A 100 4.75 3.37 -1.16
CA ARG A 100 3.93 3.81 -2.29
C ARG A 100 2.43 3.81 -2.00
N ALA A 101 1.96 2.92 -1.13
CA ALA A 101 0.55 2.83 -0.74
C ALA A 101 0.07 4.01 0.13
N GLU A 102 0.97 4.91 0.52
CA GLU A 102 0.68 6.11 1.32
C GLU A 102 0.42 7.33 0.45
N ARG A 103 0.81 7.27 -0.83
CA ARG A 103 0.70 8.39 -1.75
C ARG A 103 -0.71 8.56 -2.32
N VAL A 104 -1.05 9.80 -2.63
CA VAL A 104 -2.35 10.17 -3.22
C VAL A 104 -2.59 9.43 -4.53
N GLU A 105 -1.58 9.20 -5.36
CA GLU A 105 -1.74 8.50 -6.65
C GLU A 105 -2.18 7.05 -6.46
N PHE A 106 -1.75 6.40 -5.37
CA PHE A 106 -2.23 5.06 -5.03
C PHE A 106 -3.71 5.10 -4.67
N CYS A 107 -4.12 6.03 -3.79
CA CYS A 107 -5.53 6.22 -3.42
C CYS A 107 -6.40 6.56 -4.65
N ALA A 108 -5.90 7.44 -5.52
CA ALA A 108 -6.57 7.89 -6.74
C ALA A 108 -6.78 6.79 -7.78
N SER A 109 -5.99 5.71 -7.72
CA SER A 109 -6.14 4.57 -8.63
C SER A 109 -7.49 3.85 -8.49
N CYS A 110 -8.11 3.95 -7.32
CA CYS A 110 -9.46 3.46 -7.04
C CYS A 110 -10.51 4.46 -7.54
N HIS A 111 -10.55 4.71 -8.86
CA HIS A 111 -11.35 5.78 -9.47
C HIS A 111 -12.86 5.72 -9.17
N LEU A 112 -13.44 4.54 -8.89
CA LEU A 112 -14.87 4.43 -8.56
C LEU A 112 -15.21 4.86 -7.14
N THR A 113 -14.29 4.66 -6.19
CA THR A 113 -14.56 4.86 -4.75
C THR A 113 -13.89 6.11 -4.21
N MET A 114 -12.72 6.48 -4.73
CA MET A 114 -11.88 7.53 -4.16
C MET A 114 -11.91 8.84 -4.95
N LYS A 115 -12.28 8.81 -6.24
CA LYS A 115 -12.25 10.01 -7.10
C LYS A 115 -12.97 11.23 -6.51
N PRO A 116 -14.19 11.13 -5.95
CA PRO A 116 -14.87 12.30 -5.38
C PRO A 116 -14.10 12.95 -4.23
N PHE A 117 -13.37 12.16 -3.43
CA PHE A 117 -12.56 12.64 -2.31
C PHE A 117 -11.31 13.36 -2.79
N ILE A 118 -10.65 12.83 -3.83
CA ILE A 118 -9.49 13.46 -4.47
C ILE A 118 -9.92 14.76 -5.16
N ASP A 119 -11.01 14.74 -5.92
CA ASP A 119 -11.53 15.92 -6.62
C ASP A 119 -11.88 17.06 -5.64
N ASP A 120 -12.38 16.74 -4.44
CA ASP A 120 -12.61 17.72 -3.38
C ASP A 120 -11.31 18.24 -2.77
N MET A 121 -10.38 17.35 -2.43
CA MET A 121 -9.08 17.71 -1.85
C MET A 121 -8.27 18.62 -2.79
N GLU A 122 -8.31 18.38 -4.09
CA GLU A 122 -7.57 19.17 -5.07
C GLU A 122 -8.30 20.47 -5.48
N ASN A 123 -9.58 20.64 -5.10
CA ASN A 123 -10.37 21.79 -5.51
C ASN A 123 -9.97 23.05 -4.70
N PRO A 124 -9.37 24.08 -5.33
CA PRO A 124 -8.94 25.30 -4.65
C PRO A 124 -10.10 26.16 -4.13
N ARG A 125 -11.34 25.85 -4.53
CA ARG A 125 -12.55 26.52 -4.04
C ARG A 125 -13.26 25.74 -2.93
N SER A 126 -12.79 24.54 -2.59
CA SER A 126 -13.37 23.78 -1.49
C SER A 126 -12.82 24.30 -0.16
N SER A 127 -13.70 24.43 0.83
CA SER A 127 -13.36 24.77 2.21
C SER A 127 -13.27 23.55 3.12
N SER A 128 -13.20 22.33 2.56
CA SER A 128 -13.05 21.11 3.35
C SER A 128 -11.68 21.05 4.01
N LEU A 129 -11.55 20.30 5.11
CA LEU A 129 -10.24 20.14 5.75
C LEU A 129 -9.22 19.53 4.79
N ALA A 130 -9.60 18.52 4.01
CA ALA A 130 -8.70 17.93 3.01
C ALA A 130 -8.21 18.97 2.00
N ALA A 131 -9.11 19.80 1.48
CA ALA A 131 -8.77 20.85 0.51
C ALA A 131 -7.87 21.91 1.12
N LEU A 132 -8.17 22.38 2.33
CA LEU A 132 -7.37 23.39 3.01
C LEU A 132 -5.96 22.87 3.34
N HIS A 133 -5.80 21.61 3.74
CA HIS A 133 -4.49 21.03 4.02
C HIS A 133 -3.67 20.78 2.76
N TYR A 134 -4.32 20.36 1.67
CA TYR A 134 -3.66 20.12 0.38
C TYR A 134 -3.25 21.42 -0.32
N THR A 135 -4.19 22.34 -0.51
CA THR A 135 -3.98 23.57 -1.30
C THR A 135 -3.01 24.54 -0.64
N ASN A 136 -3.01 24.62 0.69
CA ASN A 136 -2.06 25.44 1.44
C ASN A 136 -0.72 24.72 1.72
N ARG A 137 -0.57 23.47 1.26
CA ARG A 137 0.62 22.63 1.51
C ARG A 137 0.98 22.50 2.99
N TYR A 138 -0.02 22.40 3.86
CA TYR A 138 0.20 22.10 5.28
C TYR A 138 0.66 20.66 5.48
N ILE A 139 0.29 19.77 4.55
CA ILE A 139 0.80 18.40 4.48
C ILE A 139 1.56 18.28 3.14
N PRO A 140 2.90 18.18 3.17
CA PRO A 140 3.71 18.26 1.95
C PRO A 140 3.51 17.05 1.04
N ASP A 141 3.47 15.84 1.62
CA ASP A 141 3.37 14.56 0.92
C ASP A 141 2.40 13.62 1.67
N ASN A 142 1.96 12.54 1.03
CA ASN A 142 1.13 11.50 1.65
C ASN A 142 -0.18 12.05 2.28
N GLN A 143 -0.80 13.03 1.62
CA GLN A 143 -1.84 13.89 2.21
C GLN A 143 -3.06 13.13 2.72
N CYS A 144 -3.48 12.06 2.04
CA CYS A 144 -4.53 11.19 2.54
C CYS A 144 -4.03 10.36 3.73
N TYR A 145 -2.83 9.80 3.63
CA TYR A 145 -2.30 8.86 4.61
C TYR A 145 -2.03 9.52 5.97
N GLU A 146 -1.50 10.74 6.01
CA GLU A 146 -1.17 11.46 7.25
C GLU A 146 -2.38 11.62 8.20
N CYS A 147 -3.57 11.86 7.62
CA CYS A 147 -4.82 11.97 8.36
C CYS A 147 -5.52 10.62 8.60
N HIS A 148 -5.30 9.63 7.73
CA HIS A 148 -5.98 8.33 7.77
C HIS A 148 -5.15 7.20 8.40
N THR A 149 -3.99 7.53 8.98
CA THR A 149 -3.16 6.59 9.73
C THR A 149 -2.94 7.10 11.14
N SER A 150 -3.07 6.24 12.14
CA SER A 150 -2.77 6.61 13.51
C SER A 150 -1.28 6.60 13.82
N TYR A 151 -0.86 7.33 14.86
CA TYR A 151 0.55 7.42 15.25
C TYR A 151 1.17 6.05 15.57
N GLY A 152 2.46 5.90 15.23
CA GLY A 152 3.27 4.74 15.57
C GLY A 152 3.07 3.52 14.66
N LEU A 153 3.91 2.50 14.88
CA LEU A 153 3.99 1.31 14.03
C LEU A 153 2.66 0.54 13.92
N PHE A 154 1.88 0.51 15.01
CA PHE A 154 0.60 -0.19 15.01
C PHE A 154 -0.49 0.56 14.21
N GLY A 155 -0.50 1.89 14.22
CA GLY A 155 -1.40 2.69 13.39
C GLY A 155 -1.10 2.53 11.90
N THR A 156 0.18 2.50 11.54
CA THR A 156 0.64 2.16 10.19
C THR A 156 0.17 0.77 9.76
N LEU A 157 0.34 -0.25 10.61
CA LEU A 157 -0.06 -1.62 10.28
C LEU A 157 -1.58 -1.76 10.13
N GLN A 158 -2.35 -1.12 11.02
CA GLN A 158 -3.80 -1.13 10.96
C GLN A 158 -4.31 -0.46 9.69
N ALA A 159 -3.81 0.73 9.36
CA ALA A 159 -4.16 1.45 8.15
C ALA A 159 -3.90 0.61 6.89
N LYS A 160 -2.77 -0.09 6.83
CA LYS A 160 -2.44 -0.97 5.68
C LYS A 160 -3.32 -2.21 5.60
N LYS A 161 -3.67 -2.83 6.72
CA LYS A 161 -4.64 -3.94 6.76
C LYS A 161 -6.02 -3.50 6.27
N GLU A 162 -6.45 -2.31 6.69
CA GLU A 162 -7.70 -1.69 6.27
C GLU A 162 -7.69 -1.34 4.78
N GLY A 163 -6.59 -0.74 4.29
CA GLY A 163 -6.39 -0.47 2.86
C GLY A 163 -6.45 -1.75 2.01
N LEU A 164 -5.85 -2.85 2.48
CA LEU A 164 -5.93 -4.14 1.78
C LEU A 164 -7.37 -4.66 1.67
N ASN A 165 -8.20 -4.45 2.70
CA ASN A 165 -9.62 -4.77 2.67
C ASN A 165 -10.36 -3.91 1.62
N ASP A 166 -10.03 -2.63 1.52
CA ASP A 166 -10.62 -1.74 0.50
C ASP A 166 -10.22 -2.14 -0.91
N VAL A 167 -8.95 -2.49 -1.13
CA VAL A 167 -8.49 -3.04 -2.41
C VAL A 167 -9.29 -4.30 -2.75
N TYR A 168 -9.41 -5.24 -1.81
CA TYR A 168 -10.20 -6.45 -2.01
C TYR A 168 -11.64 -6.12 -2.41
N ARG A 169 -12.34 -5.28 -1.63
CA ARG A 169 -13.73 -4.87 -1.89
C ARG A 169 -13.90 -4.15 -3.22
N TYR A 170 -12.93 -3.33 -3.60
CA TYR A 170 -12.92 -2.61 -4.87
C TYR A 170 -12.87 -3.59 -6.05
N TYR A 171 -11.92 -4.53 -6.03
CA TYR A 171 -11.75 -5.51 -7.10
C TYR A 171 -12.89 -6.53 -7.16
N THR A 172 -13.46 -6.93 -6.02
CA THR A 172 -14.63 -7.82 -5.99
C THR A 172 -15.95 -7.09 -6.20
N ARG A 173 -15.95 -5.77 -6.37
CA ARG A 173 -17.17 -4.92 -6.51
C ARG A 173 -18.16 -5.06 -5.36
N THR A 174 -17.67 -5.37 -4.16
CA THR A 174 -18.50 -5.54 -2.93
C THR A 174 -18.48 -4.29 -2.03
N PHE A 175 -18.04 -3.14 -2.55
CA PHE A 175 -18.11 -1.86 -1.85
C PHE A 175 -19.51 -1.25 -1.95
N HIS A 176 -19.87 -0.38 -0.99
CA HIS A 176 -21.17 0.29 -0.95
C HIS A 176 -20.95 1.80 -0.93
N LEU A 177 -21.67 2.50 -1.81
CA LEU A 177 -21.68 3.96 -1.84
C LEU A 177 -22.85 4.50 -1.01
N PRO A 178 -22.69 5.65 -0.32
CA PRO A 178 -21.46 6.43 -0.18
C PRO A 178 -20.42 5.73 0.70
N ILE A 179 -19.13 5.89 0.36
CA ILE A 179 -18.03 5.40 1.22
C ILE A 179 -18.07 6.18 2.53
N ARG A 180 -18.02 5.45 3.66
CA ARG A 180 -17.98 6.02 5.01
C ARG A 180 -16.70 5.61 5.71
N LEU A 181 -16.19 6.52 6.55
CA LEU A 181 -15.13 6.21 7.50
C LEU A 181 -15.57 5.06 8.41
N ARG A 182 -14.68 4.08 8.64
CA ARG A 182 -14.93 2.98 9.59
C ARG A 182 -14.89 3.46 11.03
N HIS A 183 -13.98 4.40 11.30
CA HIS A 183 -13.74 4.99 12.59
C HIS A 183 -13.62 6.50 12.42
N PRO A 184 -14.13 7.32 13.36
CA PRO A 184 -13.87 8.75 13.37
C PRO A 184 -12.38 9.06 13.45
N TYR A 185 -11.97 10.25 13.02
CA TYR A 185 -10.59 10.71 13.20
C TYR A 185 -10.26 10.85 14.69
N PRO A 186 -9.25 10.12 15.19
CA PRO A 186 -8.71 10.34 16.53
C PRO A 186 -8.08 11.73 16.65
N ASN A 187 -8.19 12.37 17.81
CA ASN A 187 -7.57 13.68 18.04
C ASN A 187 -6.06 13.63 17.88
N ASP A 188 -5.43 12.52 18.26
CA ASP A 188 -3.98 12.32 18.13
C ASP A 188 -3.51 12.55 16.69
N ASP A 189 -4.32 12.20 15.69
CA ASP A 189 -3.98 12.39 14.28
C ASP A 189 -3.96 13.86 13.87
N CYS A 190 -4.86 14.67 14.44
CA CYS A 190 -4.81 16.12 14.30
C CYS A 190 -3.64 16.72 15.10
N LEU A 191 -3.45 16.23 16.33
CA LEU A 191 -2.48 16.77 17.29
C LEU A 191 -1.02 16.53 16.87
N LYS A 192 -0.72 15.58 15.97
CA LYS A 192 0.61 15.43 15.34
C LYS A 192 1.19 16.75 14.82
N CYS A 193 0.34 17.57 14.20
CA CYS A 193 0.74 18.84 13.60
C CYS A 193 0.22 20.04 14.39
N HIS A 194 -0.91 19.89 15.09
CA HIS A 194 -1.56 20.99 15.79
C HIS A 194 -1.04 21.21 17.22
N ALA A 195 -0.68 20.14 17.94
CA ALA A 195 -0.36 20.23 19.37
C ALA A 195 0.80 21.20 19.63
N GLY A 196 0.54 22.20 20.47
CA GLY A 196 1.55 23.18 20.87
C GLY A 196 1.93 24.22 19.81
N SER A 197 1.28 24.22 18.63
CA SER A 197 1.42 25.33 17.69
C SER A 197 0.82 26.61 18.29
N ALA A 198 1.34 27.78 17.91
CA ALA A 198 0.89 29.07 18.45
C ALA A 198 -0.63 29.27 18.24
N LYS A 199 -1.12 29.05 17.02
CA LYS A 199 -2.55 29.15 16.68
C LYS A 199 -3.41 28.17 17.49
N TRP A 200 -2.97 26.92 17.61
CA TRP A 200 -3.72 25.95 18.39
C TRP A 200 -3.76 26.33 19.88
N THR A 201 -2.64 26.81 20.41
CA THR A 201 -2.51 27.21 21.81
C THR A 201 -3.44 28.38 22.13
N GLU A 202 -3.53 29.38 21.25
CA GLU A 202 -4.39 30.55 21.40
C GLU A 202 -5.88 30.19 21.49
N ASP A 203 -6.35 29.27 20.62
CA ASP A 203 -7.78 28.97 20.51
C ASP A 203 -8.25 27.75 21.34
N HIS A 204 -7.33 26.88 21.78
CA HIS A 204 -7.68 25.57 22.39
C HIS A 204 -7.17 25.36 23.81
N GLN A 205 -6.60 26.38 24.47
CA GLN A 205 -6.11 26.23 25.86
C GLN A 205 -7.18 25.67 26.81
N ASP A 206 -8.38 26.23 26.76
CA ASP A 206 -9.46 25.88 27.70
C ASP A 206 -10.00 24.46 27.48
N TYR A 207 -9.79 23.88 26.29
CA TYR A 207 -10.24 22.53 25.92
C TYR A 207 -9.09 21.52 25.85
N LYS A 208 -7.86 21.93 26.18
CA LYS A 208 -6.66 21.09 26.02
C LYS A 208 -6.84 19.72 26.67
N ASP A 209 -7.18 19.66 27.95
CA ASP A 209 -7.25 18.39 28.67
C ASP A 209 -8.36 17.48 28.11
N ALA A 210 -9.50 18.05 27.71
CA ALA A 210 -10.59 17.32 27.07
C ALA A 210 -10.20 16.77 25.68
N LEU A 211 -9.43 17.54 24.89
CA LEU A 211 -8.96 17.12 23.57
C LEU A 211 -7.86 16.04 23.67
N PHE A 212 -6.93 16.16 24.62
CA PHE A 212 -5.88 15.16 24.83
C PHE A 212 -6.39 13.86 25.47
N SER A 213 -7.44 13.94 26.31
CA SER A 213 -8.08 12.75 26.89
C SER A 213 -9.09 12.09 25.96
N GLY A 214 -9.52 12.77 24.90
CA GLY A 214 -10.53 12.29 23.96
C GLY A 214 -11.98 12.47 24.43
N GLU A 215 -12.20 13.19 25.54
CA GLU A 215 -13.55 13.55 26.01
C GLU A 215 -14.27 14.48 25.01
N ALA A 216 -13.53 15.41 24.42
CA ALA A 216 -13.96 16.22 23.27
C ALA A 216 -13.18 15.82 22.02
N THR A 217 -13.74 15.95 20.82
CA THR A 217 -13.03 15.65 19.57
C THR A 217 -12.88 16.88 18.67
N CYS A 218 -11.76 16.97 17.94
CA CYS A 218 -11.53 18.07 17.01
C CYS A 218 -12.68 18.19 16.01
N MET A 219 -13.17 17.06 15.51
CA MET A 219 -14.25 17.01 14.53
C MET A 219 -15.63 17.41 15.10
N GLN A 220 -15.84 17.43 16.42
CA GLN A 220 -17.10 17.93 16.98
C GLN A 220 -17.31 19.42 16.70
N CYS A 221 -16.24 20.21 16.65
CA CYS A 221 -16.32 21.65 16.38
C CYS A 221 -15.93 21.98 14.93
N HIS A 222 -14.92 21.30 14.38
CA HIS A 222 -14.43 21.62 13.04
C HIS A 222 -15.32 21.09 11.91
N ALA A 223 -16.07 20.00 12.11
CA ALA A 223 -16.86 19.38 11.03
C ALA A 223 -17.92 20.32 10.42
N ASP A 224 -18.47 21.24 11.20
CA ASP A 224 -19.55 22.12 10.75
C ASP A 224 -19.04 23.25 9.85
N SER A 225 -17.87 23.80 10.17
CA SER A 225 -17.26 24.88 9.37
C SER A 225 -16.42 24.34 8.22
N HIS A 226 -15.74 23.21 8.47
CA HIS A 226 -14.82 22.55 7.57
C HIS A 226 -15.03 21.04 7.68
N PRO A 227 -16.01 20.46 6.98
CA PRO A 227 -16.15 19.01 6.95
C PRO A 227 -14.87 18.38 6.37
N ALA A 228 -14.61 17.11 6.70
CA ALA A 228 -13.42 16.41 6.20
C ALA A 228 -13.33 16.46 4.66
N HIS A 229 -14.47 16.30 3.99
CA HIS A 229 -14.63 16.49 2.55
C HIS A 229 -15.97 17.17 2.22
N ASN A 230 -15.98 18.05 1.21
CA ASN A 230 -17.20 18.64 0.65
C ASN A 230 -17.70 17.80 -0.53
N LEU A 231 -18.10 16.58 -0.22
CA LEU A 231 -18.77 15.74 -1.22
C LEU A 231 -20.17 16.30 -1.43
N ALA A 232 -20.44 16.85 -2.63
CA ALA A 232 -21.81 17.07 -3.03
C ALA A 232 -22.55 15.73 -2.84
N GLN A 233 -23.62 15.72 -2.06
CA GLN A 233 -24.47 14.54 -1.83
C GLN A 233 -25.23 14.15 -3.12
N ARG A 234 -24.53 14.00 -4.25
CA ARG A 234 -25.06 13.55 -5.54
C ARG A 234 -24.96 12.03 -5.67
N LEU A 235 -25.49 11.31 -4.70
CA LEU A 235 -25.77 9.88 -4.80
C LEU A 235 -27.21 9.60 -4.42
N GLY A 236 -28.11 10.31 -5.10
CA GLY A 236 -29.55 10.24 -4.90
C GLY A 236 -30.32 10.86 -6.07
N ARG A 237 -29.99 10.48 -7.31
CA ARG A 237 -30.90 10.38 -8.47
C ARG A 237 -30.39 9.33 -9.42
#